data_AF-A0A4W5N5Z0-F1
#
_entry.id   AF-A0A4W5N5Z0-F1
#
_cell.length_a   1.000
_cell.length_b   1.000
_cell.length_c   1.000
_cell.angle_alpha   90.00
_cell.angle_beta   90.00
_cell.angle_gamma   90.00
#
_symmetry.space_group_name_H-M   'P 1'
#
loop_
_entity.id
_entity.type
_entity.pdbx_description
1 polymer ?
#
loop_
_entity_poly.entity_id
_entity_poly.type
_entity_poly.pdbx_seq_one_letter_code
_entity_poly.pdbx_strand_id
1 'polypeptide(L)'
;FGRTEVIDNTLNPNFVRKFFLDFFFEEKQNLRFDVYNVDSRSSNISKFQDFLGQTFCTLGEIIGSTGGRLENSLSGIPGKKLGAIIFTAEELSNCRVSI
;
A
#
# COMPACT_ATOMS: atom_id res chain seq x y z
N PHE A 1 -1.00 -10.38 6.53
CA PHE A 1 -1.69 -9.07 6.58
C PHE A 1 -0.85 -8.10 7.40
N GLY A 2 -0.65 -6.88 6.90
CA GLY A 2 0.11 -5.83 7.58
C GLY A 2 -0.67 -4.52 7.58
N ARG A 3 -0.42 -3.65 8.56
CA ARG A 3 -1.06 -2.33 8.70
C ARG A 3 0.00 -1.28 9.03
N THR A 4 -0.07 -0.13 8.37
CA THR A 4 0.71 1.08 8.68
C THR A 4 0.23 1.74 9.98
N GLU A 5 1.00 2.71 10.47
CA GLU A 5 0.53 3.66 11.47
C GLU A 5 -0.61 4.54 10.92
N VAL A 6 -1.38 5.12 11.83
CA VAL A 6 -2.37 6.15 11.51
C VAL A 6 -1.66 7.50 11.57
N ILE A 7 -1.87 8.34 10.55
CA ILE A 7 -1.32 9.69 10.50
C ILE A 7 -2.48 10.67 10.56
N ASP A 8 -2.54 11.45 11.64
CA ASP A 8 -3.64 12.37 11.88
C ASP A 8 -3.54 13.63 11.01
N ASN A 9 -4.70 14.14 10.59
CA ASN A 9 -4.87 15.46 9.99
C ASN A 9 -4.01 15.75 8.73
N THR A 10 -3.88 14.76 7.83
CA THR A 10 -3.20 14.96 6.54
C THR A 10 -4.00 14.39 5.36
N LEU A 11 -3.99 15.10 4.23
CA LEU A 11 -4.52 14.62 2.95
C LEU A 11 -3.50 13.80 2.16
N ASN A 12 -2.21 13.93 2.50
CA ASN A 12 -1.10 13.26 1.80
C ASN A 12 -0.21 12.57 2.86
N PRO A 13 -0.67 11.48 3.48
CA PRO A 13 0.10 10.76 4.49
C PRO A 13 1.40 10.19 3.91
N ASN A 14 2.49 10.30 4.66
CA ASN A 14 3.76 9.65 4.36
C ASN A 14 4.07 8.62 5.46
N PHE A 15 3.87 7.34 5.13
CA PHE A 15 4.02 6.25 6.09
C PHE A 15 5.50 5.87 6.27
N VAL A 16 5.91 5.67 7.52
CA VAL A 16 7.25 5.27 7.93
C VAL A 16 7.36 3.77 8.10
N ARG A 17 6.26 3.08 8.49
CA ARG A 17 6.30 1.61 8.63
C ARG A 17 6.58 0.95 7.28
N LYS A 18 7.67 0.18 7.23
CA LYS A 18 8.04 -0.70 6.11
C LYS A 18 7.47 -2.11 6.29
N PHE A 19 7.20 -2.79 5.19
CA PHE A 19 6.85 -4.21 5.16
C PHE A 19 7.99 -5.01 4.53
N PHE A 20 8.37 -6.11 5.18
CA PHE A 20 9.37 -7.04 4.66
C PHE A 20 8.65 -8.18 3.93
N LEU A 21 9.01 -8.39 2.67
CA LEU A 21 8.42 -9.42 1.81
C LEU A 21 9.55 -10.14 1.08
N ASP A 22 9.49 -11.47 1.06
CA ASP A 22 10.34 -12.26 0.19
C ASP A 22 9.84 -12.15 -1.25
N PHE A 23 10.75 -11.93 -2.19
CA PHE A 23 10.44 -11.85 -3.62
C PHE A 23 10.83 -13.14 -4.34
N PHE A 24 9.89 -13.73 -5.07
CA PHE A 24 10.08 -14.95 -5.87
C PHE A 24 9.78 -14.62 -7.33
N PHE A 25 10.78 -14.64 -8.19
CA PHE A 25 10.65 -14.18 -9.58
C PHE A 25 9.77 -15.10 -10.44
N GLU A 26 9.68 -16.36 -10.03
CA GLU A 26 8.88 -17.41 -10.65
C GLU A 26 7.40 -17.37 -10.26
N GLU A 27 7.02 -16.57 -9.24
CA GLU A 27 5.65 -16.51 -8.72
C GLU A 27 4.97 -15.16 -8.95
N LYS A 28 3.68 -15.20 -9.28
CA LYS A 28 2.83 -13.99 -9.30
C LYS A 28 2.33 -13.67 -7.89
N GLN A 29 3.10 -12.86 -7.16
CA GLN A 29 2.77 -12.45 -5.80
C GLN A 29 1.80 -11.26 -5.81
N ASN A 30 0.49 -11.52 -5.75
CA ASN A 30 -0.55 -10.48 -5.77
C ASN A 30 -0.67 -9.77 -4.40
N LEU A 31 -0.73 -8.44 -4.44
CA LEU A 31 -0.89 -7.55 -3.30
C LEU A 31 -2.18 -6.74 -3.45
N ARG A 32 -2.91 -6.61 -2.35
CA ARG A 32 -4.08 -5.74 -2.23
C ARG A 32 -3.82 -4.72 -1.14
N PHE A 33 -4.08 -3.46 -1.45
CA PHE A 33 -3.98 -2.36 -0.52
C PHE A 33 -5.35 -1.72 -0.36
N ASP A 34 -5.85 -1.70 0.87
CA ASP A 34 -7.08 -1.02 1.24
C ASP A 34 -6.74 0.21 2.09
N VAL A 35 -7.26 1.38 1.71
CA VAL A 35 -7.01 2.65 2.37
C VAL A 35 -8.25 3.07 3.13
N TYR A 36 -8.05 3.47 4.38
CA TYR A 36 -9.13 3.89 5.27
C TYR A 36 -8.81 5.25 5.90
N ASN A 37 -9.82 6.10 6.02
CA ASN A 37 -9.85 7.22 6.94
C ASN A 37 -10.09 6.67 8.35
N VAL A 38 -9.31 7.12 9.32
CA VAL A 38 -9.47 6.72 10.72
C VAL A 38 -9.93 7.95 11.48
N ASP A 39 -11.25 8.09 11.70
CA ASP A 39 -11.78 9.13 12.57
C ASP A 39 -11.87 8.60 14.00
N SER A 40 -11.28 9.31 14.95
CA SER A 40 -11.39 8.99 16.39
C SER A 40 -12.77 9.33 16.97
N ARG A 41 -13.64 10.01 16.20
CA ARG A 41 -14.95 10.50 16.66
C ARG A 41 -16.14 9.65 16.22
N SER A 42 -15.97 8.65 15.35
CA SER A 42 -17.08 7.85 14.81
C SER A 42 -17.48 6.71 15.75
N SER A 43 -18.12 7.03 16.88
CA SER A 43 -18.70 6.00 17.76
C SER A 43 -19.90 5.24 17.16
N ASN A 44 -20.42 5.62 15.98
CA ASN A 44 -21.58 4.97 15.36
C ASN A 44 -21.76 5.18 13.83
N ILE A 45 -20.70 5.42 13.06
CA ILE A 45 -20.83 5.66 11.62
C ILE A 45 -20.14 4.56 10.81
N SER A 46 -20.87 4.04 9.83
CA SER A 46 -20.66 2.79 9.09
C SER A 46 -19.24 2.62 8.53
N LYS A 47 -18.69 1.40 8.60
CA LYS A 47 -17.38 1.01 8.01
C LYS A 47 -17.17 1.41 6.53
N PHE A 48 -18.26 1.69 5.81
CA PHE A 48 -18.24 2.18 4.43
C PHE A 48 -17.86 3.67 4.29
N GLN A 49 -18.07 4.49 5.32
CA GLN A 49 -17.66 5.91 5.29
C GLN A 49 -16.16 6.08 5.47
N ASP A 50 -15.53 5.15 6.18
CA ASP A 50 -14.10 5.16 6.44
C ASP A 50 -13.29 4.61 5.28
N PHE A 51 -13.88 3.87 4.32
CA PHE A 51 -13.13 3.35 3.18
C PHE A 51 -12.88 4.43 2.13
N LEU A 52 -11.60 4.68 1.83
CA LEU A 52 -11.18 5.67 0.84
C LEU A 52 -10.94 5.05 -0.55
N GLY A 53 -10.58 3.77 -0.59
CA GLY A 53 -10.39 3.05 -1.84
C GLY A 53 -9.40 1.91 -1.70
N GLN A 54 -9.26 1.15 -2.78
CA GLN A 54 -8.35 0.03 -2.89
C GLN A 54 -7.57 0.06 -4.19
N THR A 55 -6.41 -0.58 -4.18
CA THR A 55 -5.66 -0.90 -5.40
C THR A 55 -5.06 -2.29 -5.32
N PHE A 56 -4.78 -2.86 -6.48
CA PHE A 56 -4.20 -4.17 -6.65
C PHE A 56 -2.97 -4.03 -7.55
N CYS A 57 -1.89 -4.69 -7.18
CA CYS A 57 -0.71 -4.87 -8.01
C CYS A 57 0.04 -6.12 -7.54
N THR A 58 1.05 -6.52 -8.27
CA THR A 58 1.96 -7.59 -7.88
C THR A 58 3.23 -7.01 -7.27
N LEU A 59 3.91 -7.80 -6.43
CA LEU A 59 5.22 -7.41 -5.91
C LEU A 59 6.21 -7.16 -7.08
N GLY A 60 6.13 -7.97 -8.13
CA GLY A 60 6.93 -7.80 -9.34
C GLY A 60 6.68 -6.47 -10.06
N GLU A 61 5.46 -5.95 -10.09
CA GLU A 61 5.17 -4.62 -10.66
C GLU A 61 5.81 -3.48 -9.86
N ILE A 62 5.86 -3.60 -8.53
CA ILE A 62 6.51 -2.58 -7.68
C ILE A 62 8.03 -2.63 -7.89
N ILE A 63 8.63 -3.81 -7.77
CA ILE A 63 10.09 -4.00 -7.89
C ILE A 63 10.59 -3.69 -9.32
N GLY A 64 9.80 -4.05 -10.34
CA GLY A 64 10.12 -3.82 -11.74
C GLY A 64 9.88 -2.37 -12.22
N SER A 65 9.29 -1.51 -11.40
CA SER A 65 9.07 -0.11 -11.74
C SER A 65 10.37 0.69 -11.68
N THR A 66 10.48 1.76 -12.48
CA THR A 66 11.68 2.62 -12.52
C THR A 66 11.97 3.19 -11.13
N GLY A 67 13.13 2.84 -10.57
CA GLY A 67 13.54 3.26 -9.24
C GLY A 67 12.76 2.60 -8.10
N GLY A 68 12.10 1.46 -8.34
CA GLY A 68 11.29 0.76 -7.35
C GLY A 68 10.06 1.56 -6.89
N ARG A 69 9.62 2.54 -7.69
CA ARG A 69 8.52 3.46 -7.37
C ARG A 69 7.32 3.23 -8.31
N LEU A 70 6.21 2.78 -7.75
CA LEU A 70 4.95 2.55 -8.46
C LEU A 70 3.86 3.47 -7.91
N GLU A 71 3.16 4.20 -8.79
CA GLU A 71 2.00 5.01 -8.43
C GLU A 71 0.72 4.41 -9.01
N ASN A 72 -0.26 4.12 -8.14
CA ASN A 72 -1.53 3.54 -8.53
C ASN A 72 -2.70 4.43 -8.12
N SER A 73 -3.67 4.59 -9.02
CA SER A 73 -4.96 5.19 -8.66
C SER A 73 -5.75 4.28 -7.72
N LEU A 74 -6.42 4.90 -6.73
CA LEU A 74 -7.37 4.20 -5.87
C LEU A 74 -8.69 3.98 -6.60
N SER A 75 -9.32 2.84 -6.34
CA SER A 75 -10.57 2.38 -6.95
C SER A 75 -11.52 1.78 -5.91
N GLY A 76 -12.67 1.26 -6.34
CA GLY A 76 -13.60 0.54 -5.45
C GLY A 76 -14.81 1.35 -4.97
N ILE A 77 -14.89 2.64 -5.31
CA ILE A 77 -16.09 3.46 -5.10
C ILE A 77 -16.55 4.02 -6.45
N PRO A 78 -17.66 3.52 -7.02
CA PRO A 78 -18.14 3.95 -8.33
C PRO A 78 -18.41 5.45 -8.39
N GLY A 79 -18.01 6.08 -9.49
CA GLY A 79 -18.28 7.50 -9.77
C GLY A 79 -17.46 8.50 -8.95
N LYS A 80 -16.47 8.07 -8.16
CA LYS A 80 -15.59 8.96 -7.39
C LYS A 80 -14.13 8.86 -7.85
N LYS A 81 -13.45 10.00 -7.85
CA LYS A 81 -11.98 10.06 -7.90
C LYS A 81 -11.44 9.92 -6.48
N LEU A 82 -10.65 8.89 -6.22
CA LEU A 82 -10.26 8.49 -4.86
C LEU A 82 -8.82 8.84 -4.49
N GLY A 83 -8.10 9.53 -5.38
CA GLY A 83 -6.67 9.83 -5.22
C GLY A 83 -5.78 8.68 -5.70
N ALA A 84 -4.52 8.72 -5.32
CA ALA A 84 -3.52 7.74 -5.67
C ALA A 84 -2.70 7.33 -4.44
N ILE A 85 -2.10 6.14 -4.51
CA ILE A 85 -1.13 5.65 -3.55
C ILE A 85 0.18 5.39 -4.27
N ILE A 86 1.28 5.71 -3.59
CA ILE A 86 2.61 5.49 -4.13
C ILE A 86 3.33 4.45 -3.28
N PHE A 87 3.85 3.43 -3.94
CA PHE A 87 4.67 2.39 -3.37
C PHE A 87 6.13 2.65 -3.71
N THR A 88 7.00 2.45 -2.73
CA THR A 88 8.45 2.42 -2.92
C THR A 88 8.99 1.13 -2.35
N ALA A 89 9.78 0.41 -3.11
CA ALA A 89 10.45 -0.80 -2.68
C ALA A 89 11.96 -0.67 -2.82
N GLU A 90 12.67 -1.22 -1.84
CA GLU A 90 14.13 -1.29 -1.81
C GLU A 90 14.48 -2.76 -1.60
N GLU A 91 15.41 -3.27 -2.40
CA GLU A 91 15.97 -4.59 -2.16
C GLU A 91 16.84 -4.55 -0.91
N LEU A 92 16.54 -5.42 0.04
CA LEU A 92 17.37 -5.59 1.21
C LEU A 92 18.50 -6.54 0.86
N SER A 93 19.71 -5.98 0.74
CA SER A 93 20.91 -6.77 0.51
C SER A 93 21.19 -7.63 1.75
N ASN A 94 20.61 -8.83 1.81
CA ASN A 94 21.10 -9.85 2.72
C ASN A 94 22.35 -10.45 2.06
N CYS A 95 23.53 -10.09 2.55
CA CYS A 95 24.78 -10.81 2.27
C CYS A 95 24.64 -12.25 2.76
N ARG A 96 24.03 -13.13 1.96
CA ARG A 96 24.24 -14.56 2.09
C ARG A 96 25.46 -14.90 1.26
N VAL A 97 26.58 -14.92 1.97
CA VAL A 97 27.83 -15.57 1.56
C VAL A 97 27.48 -16.90 0.90
N SER A 98 27.89 -17.05 -0.36
CA SER A 98 27.94 -18.35 -1.03
C SER A 98 28.75 -19.29 -0.16
N ILE A 99 28.15 -20.42 0.26
CA ILE A 99 28.90 -21.56 0.81
C ILE A 99 29.10 -22.54 -0.34
#